data_AF-A0A931YND2-F1
#
_entry.id   AF-A0A931YND2-F1
#
_cell.length_a   1.000
_cell.length_b   1.000
_cell.length_c   1.000
_cell.angle_alpha   90.00
_cell.angle_beta   90.00
_cell.angle_gamma   90.00
#
_symmetry.space_group_name_H-M   'P 1'
#
loop_
_entity.id
_entity.type
_entity.pdbx_description
1 polymer ?
#
loop_
_entity_poly.entity_id
_entity_poly.type
_entity_poly.pdbx_seq_one_letter_code
_entity_poly.pdbx_strand_id
1 'polypeptide(L)'
;MTEQKTATIEQARAVKDRIKSQYQQLSGGQGIAVERVGDDRWGVSVRFPSKAAAQAAALPEEIDGVPIRADIIPEPMRPRAGSNGSRVKKAADRR
;
A
#
# COMPACT_ATOMS: atom_id res chain seq x y z
N MET A 1 1.11 37.92 -12.78
CA MET A 1 1.61 36.92 -11.82
C MET A 1 0.99 35.59 -12.19
N THR A 2 1.76 34.70 -12.81
CA THR A 2 1.33 33.33 -13.11
C THR A 2 1.62 32.49 -11.88
N GLU A 3 0.64 32.38 -10.99
CA GLU A 3 0.64 31.37 -9.91
C GLU A 3 0.81 30.01 -10.58
N GLN A 4 2.03 29.48 -10.48
CA GLN A 4 2.33 28.16 -10.99
C GLN A 4 1.46 27.17 -10.22
N LYS A 5 0.65 26.41 -10.96
CA LYS A 5 -0.09 25.24 -10.48
C LYS A 5 0.90 24.12 -10.09
N THR A 6 1.82 24.39 -9.18
CA THR A 6 2.69 23.39 -8.57
C THR A 6 1.95 22.82 -7.38
N ALA A 7 1.65 21.53 -7.43
CA ALA A 7 1.09 20.79 -6.30
C ALA A 7 1.96 21.05 -5.06
N THR A 8 1.48 21.87 -4.13
CA THR A 8 2.25 22.26 -2.94
C THR A 8 2.24 21.14 -1.92
N ILE A 9 3.20 21.15 -0.99
CA ILE A 9 3.25 20.17 0.09
C ILE A 9 1.97 20.18 0.95
N GLU A 10 1.32 21.34 1.08
CA GLU A 10 0.06 21.48 1.81
C GLU A 10 -1.10 20.81 1.08
N GLN A 11 -1.19 20.97 -0.25
CA GLN A 11 -2.16 20.23 -1.06
C GLN A 11 -1.93 18.73 -0.97
N ALA A 12 -0.68 18.27 -1.04
CA ALA A 12 -0.38 16.85 -0.89
C ALA A 12 -0.76 16.30 0.49
N ARG A 13 -0.63 17.10 1.56
CA ARG A 13 -1.10 16.73 2.91
C ARG A 13 -2.62 16.66 3.00
N ALA A 14 -3.33 17.63 2.42
CA ALA A 14 -4.79 17.62 2.38
C ALA A 14 -5.33 16.41 1.61
N VAL A 15 -4.74 16.11 0.44
CA VAL A 15 -5.07 14.94 -0.37
C VAL A 15 -4.75 13.65 0.39
N LYS A 16 -3.60 13.55 1.08
CA LYS A 16 -3.28 12.41 1.94
C LYS A 16 -4.35 12.19 3.01
N ASP A 17 -4.82 13.23 3.69
CA ASP A 17 -5.80 13.08 4.78
C ASP A 17 -7.18 12.68 4.24
N ARG A 18 -7.54 13.19 3.06
CA ARG A 18 -8.75 12.81 2.33
C ARG A 18 -8.73 11.37 1.86
N ILE A 19 -7.62 10.93 1.24
CA ILE A 19 -7.39 9.54 0.87
C ILE A 19 -7.38 8.67 2.12
N LYS A 20 -6.73 9.10 3.20
CA LYS A 20 -6.74 8.35 4.46
C LYS A 20 -8.17 8.18 4.97
N SER A 21 -9.01 9.21 4.95
CA SER A 21 -10.39 9.13 5.43
C SER A 21 -11.28 8.25 4.53
N GLN A 22 -11.14 8.35 3.21
CA GLN A 22 -11.93 7.56 2.26
C GLN A 22 -11.48 6.09 2.18
N TYR A 23 -10.17 5.85 2.26
CA TYR A 23 -9.56 4.54 2.06
C TYR A 23 -9.17 3.87 3.39
N GLN A 24 -9.38 4.49 4.55
CA GLN A 24 -9.29 3.83 5.87
C GLN A 24 -10.29 2.68 6.01
N GLN A 25 -11.43 2.78 5.31
CA GLN A 25 -12.44 1.72 5.29
C GLN A 25 -12.08 0.57 4.34
N LEU A 26 -11.16 0.79 3.40
CA LEU A 26 -10.63 -0.27 2.55
C LEU A 26 -9.49 -0.95 3.32
N SER A 27 -9.81 -2.11 3.92
CA SER A 27 -9.00 -2.91 4.84
C SER A 27 -7.65 -3.45 4.30
N GLY A 28 -6.85 -2.62 3.62
CA GLY A 28 -5.59 -3.04 3.01
C GLY A 28 -4.58 -1.92 2.72
N GLY A 29 -4.87 -0.64 2.93
CA GLY A 29 -3.86 0.41 2.76
C GLY A 29 -2.77 0.33 3.84
N GLN A 30 -1.63 -0.30 3.56
CA GLN A 30 -0.53 -0.48 4.53
C GLN A 30 0.22 0.83 4.84
N GLY A 31 0.03 1.88 4.03
CA GLY A 31 0.55 3.22 4.32
C GLY A 31 0.32 4.23 3.20
N ILE A 32 0.13 5.50 3.58
CA ILE A 32 0.03 6.63 2.65
C ILE A 32 1.19 7.58 2.94
N ALA A 33 2.00 7.87 1.93
CA ALA A 33 3.17 8.73 2.01
C ALA A 33 3.03 9.90 1.02
N VAL A 34 3.55 11.07 1.42
CA VAL A 34 3.72 12.20 0.51
C VAL A 34 5.13 12.10 -0.04
N GLU A 35 5.27 12.17 -1.36
CA GLU A 35 6.58 12.08 -2.04
C GLU A 35 6.75 13.24 -3.03
N ARG A 36 8.01 13.54 -3.36
CA ARG A 36 8.33 14.58 -4.34
C ARG A 36 8.50 13.89 -5.70
N VAL A 37 7.67 14.26 -6.67
CA VAL A 37 7.58 13.61 -8.00
C VAL A 37 8.45 14.33 -9.05
N GLY A 38 8.94 15.54 -8.74
CA GLY A 38 9.88 16.30 -9.57
C GLY A 38 10.45 17.50 -8.82
N ASP A 39 11.15 18.41 -9.51
CA ASP A 39 11.84 19.53 -8.86
C ASP A 39 10.93 20.39 -7.97
N ASP A 40 9.68 20.67 -8.32
CA ASP A 40 8.75 21.45 -7.47
C ASP A 40 7.33 20.88 -7.40
N ARG A 41 7.17 19.56 -7.60
CA ARG A 41 5.86 18.90 -7.51
C ARG A 41 5.83 17.83 -6.44
N TRP A 42 4.78 17.89 -5.62
CA TRP A 42 4.48 16.90 -4.60
C TRP A 42 3.36 15.97 -5.07
N GLY A 43 3.45 14.71 -4.70
CA GLY A 43 2.48 13.65 -4.98
C GLY A 43 2.20 12.80 -3.75
N VAL A 44 1.26 11.87 -3.89
CA VAL A 44 0.89 10.94 -2.81
C VAL A 44 1.02 9.50 -3.29
N SER A 45 1.83 8.70 -2.59
CA SER A 45 1.88 7.27 -2.78
C SER A 45 1.04 6.53 -1.76
N VAL A 46 0.25 5.58 -2.26
CA VAL A 46 -0.57 4.68 -1.46
C VAL A 46 -0.04 3.27 -1.65
N ARG A 47 0.31 2.62 -0.53
CA ARG A 47 0.89 1.28 -0.51
C ARG A 47 -0.18 0.23 -0.31
N PHE A 48 -0.20 -0.75 -1.21
CA PHE A 48 -1.12 -1.88 -1.19
C PHE A 48 -0.39 -3.21 -1.05
N PRO A 49 -0.98 -4.20 -0.36
CA PRO A 49 -0.42 -5.54 -0.19
C PRO A 49 -0.45 -6.38 -1.48
N SER A 50 -1.32 -6.01 -2.42
CA SER A 50 -1.49 -6.73 -3.67
C SER A 50 -2.05 -5.84 -4.78
N LYS A 51 -1.78 -6.23 -6.03
CA LYS A 51 -2.33 -5.58 -7.23
C LYS A 51 -3.87 -5.59 -7.22
N ALA A 52 -4.47 -6.67 -6.73
CA ALA A 52 -5.92 -6.81 -6.64
C ALA A 52 -6.52 -5.76 -5.67
N ALA A 53 -5.89 -5.54 -4.51
CA ALA A 53 -6.33 -4.51 -3.57
C ALA A 53 -6.18 -3.09 -4.15
N ALA A 54 -5.08 -2.81 -4.86
CA ALA A 54 -4.88 -1.54 -5.55
C ALA A 54 -5.95 -1.28 -6.63
N GLN A 55 -6.31 -2.30 -7.41
CA GLN A 55 -7.38 -2.21 -8.41
C GLN A 55 -8.76 -2.07 -7.78
N ALA A 56 -9.05 -2.82 -6.72
CA ALA A 56 -10.32 -2.74 -6.00
C ALA A 56 -10.53 -1.39 -5.30
N ALA A 57 -9.44 -0.72 -4.89
CA ALA A 57 -9.50 0.62 -4.36
C ALA A 57 -9.90 1.66 -5.42
N ALA A 58 -9.70 1.39 -6.71
CA ALA A 58 -10.02 2.31 -7.81
C ALA A 58 -9.47 3.74 -7.57
N LEU A 59 -8.21 3.82 -7.13
CA LEU A 59 -7.56 5.12 -6.89
C LEU A 59 -7.49 5.94 -8.20
N PRO A 60 -7.90 7.22 -8.18
CA PRO A 60 -7.66 8.12 -9.30
C PRO A 60 -6.15 8.40 -9.45
N GLU A 61 -5.71 8.66 -10.69
CA GLU A 61 -4.30 8.97 -11.00
C GLU A 61 -3.88 10.38 -10.53
N GLU A 62 -4.84 11.28 -10.31
CA GLU A 62 -4.63 12.64 -9.82
C GLU A 62 -5.86 13.11 -8.99
N ILE A 63 -5.63 13.81 -7.88
CA ILE A 63 -6.69 14.51 -7.11
C ILE A 63 -6.23 15.95 -6.86
N ASP A 64 -7.09 16.92 -7.18
CA ASP A 64 -6.83 18.34 -6.92
C ASP A 64 -5.48 18.83 -7.49
N GLY A 65 -5.04 18.26 -8.62
CA GLY A 65 -3.74 18.56 -9.26
C GLY A 65 -2.53 17.87 -8.62
N VAL A 66 -2.75 17.02 -7.61
CA VAL A 66 -1.73 16.22 -6.94
C VAL A 66 -1.69 14.81 -7.56
N PRO A 67 -0.57 14.40 -8.18
CA PRO A 67 -0.44 13.06 -8.74
C PRO A 67 -0.47 11.99 -7.64
N ILE A 68 -1.21 10.91 -7.88
CA ILE A 68 -1.34 9.79 -6.97
C ILE A 68 -0.73 8.55 -7.60
N ARG A 69 0.03 7.81 -6.81
CA ARG A 69 0.67 6.57 -7.24
C ARG A 69 0.27 5.42 -6.34
N ALA A 70 -0.11 4.30 -6.94
CA ALA A 70 -0.33 3.06 -6.22
C ALA A 70 0.96 2.24 -6.25
N ASP A 71 1.55 2.01 -5.07
CA ASP A 71 2.74 1.18 -4.91
C ASP A 71 2.33 -0.18 -4.35
N ILE A 72 2.79 -1.25 -4.97
CA ILE A 72 2.47 -2.62 -4.53
C ILE A 72 3.66 -3.10 -3.71
N ILE A 73 3.47 -3.16 -2.38
CA ILE A 73 4.47 -3.77 -1.51
C ILE A 73 4.14 -5.26 -1.46
N PRO A 74 5.03 -6.14 -1.95
CA PRO A 74 4.84 -7.56 -1.75
C PRO A 74 4.85 -7.81 -0.24
N GLU A 75 3.76 -8.36 0.31
CA GLU A 75 3.77 -8.83 1.68
C GLU A 75 4.99 -9.75 1.88
N PRO A 76 5.68 -9.69 3.04
CA PRO A 76 6.68 -10.68 3.35
C PRO A 76 5.97 -12.03 3.30
N MET A 77 6.29 -12.81 2.29
CA MET A 77 5.77 -14.14 2.03
C MET A 77 6.01 -14.95 3.30
N ARG A 78 5.03 -14.99 4.21
CA ARG A 78 5.13 -15.82 5.42
C ARG A 78 5.37 -17.22 4.88
N PRO A 79 6.51 -17.88 5.20
CA PRO A 79 6.66 -19.27 4.83
C PRO A 79 5.45 -19.98 5.42
N ARG A 80 4.70 -20.71 4.57
CA ARG A 80 3.53 -21.47 5.00
C ARG A 80 3.99 -22.46 6.06
N ALA A 81 3.86 -22.08 7.33
CA ALA A 81 4.09 -22.95 8.45
C ALA A 81 2.93 -23.94 8.49
N GLY A 82 3.06 -25.04 7.74
CA GLY A 82 2.04 -26.08 7.71
C GLY A 82 2.23 -27.08 6.58
N SER A 83 3.06 -28.10 6.83
CA SER A 83 2.70 -29.51 6.72
C SER A 83 3.93 -30.37 6.37
N ASN A 84 4.61 -30.91 7.39
CA ASN A 84 4.63 -32.36 7.56
C ASN A 84 5.13 -32.72 8.97
N GLY A 85 4.20 -32.77 9.92
CA GLY A 85 4.39 -33.57 11.11
C GLY A 85 4.27 -35.04 10.72
N SER A 86 5.40 -35.70 10.45
CA SER A 86 5.46 -37.17 10.44
C SER A 86 6.53 -37.62 11.42
N ARG A 87 6.25 -37.40 12.71
CA ARG A 87 6.95 -38.09 13.79
C ARG A 87 6.37 -39.50 13.87
N VAL A 88 6.91 -40.41 13.05
CA VAL A 88 6.67 -41.84 13.23
C VAL A 88 7.39 -42.26 14.52
N LYS A 89 6.68 -42.20 15.65
CA LYS A 89 6.99 -43.04 16.80
C LYS A 89 6.26 -44.37 16.58
N LYS A 90 6.98 -45.40 16.12
CA LYS A 90 6.58 -46.78 16.38
C LYS A 90 7.68 -47.44 17.19
N ALA A 91 7.54 -47.31 18.50
CA ALA A 91 8.16 -48.21 19.45
C ALA A 91 7.37 -49.53 19.48
N ALA A 92 8.06 -50.58 19.92
CA ALA A 92 7.59 -51.93 20.24
C ALA A 92 7.39 -52.90 19.07
N ASP A 93 8.32 -53.84 18.92
CA ASP A 93 7.99 -55.23 19.27
C ASP A 93 9.22 -56.00 19.77
N ARG A 94 9.02 -56.73 20.87
CA ARG A 94 9.97 -57.68 21.48
C ARG A 94 9.85 -59.00 20.71
N ARG A 95 10.98 -59.60 20.32
CA ARG A 95 11.27 -61.05 20.53
C ARG A 95 12.69 -61.38 20.11
#